data_AF-A0A2N0NR55-F1
#
_entry.id   AF-A0A2N0NR55-F1
#
_cell.length_a   1.000
_cell.length_b   1.000
_cell.length_c   1.000
_cell.angle_alpha   90.00
_cell.angle_beta   90.00
_cell.angle_gamma   90.00
#
_symmetry.space_group_name_H-M   'P 1'
#
loop_
_entity.id
_entity.type
_entity.pdbx_description
1 polymer ?
#
loop_
_entity_poly.entity_id
_entity_poly.type
_entity_poly.pdbx_seq_one_letter_code
_entity_poly.pdbx_strand_id
1 'polypeptide(L)'
;MIVSDTELRELVRQGLIVDEVHEVLSYDRKNMPWIDNFINLLIKLKNQCDDPKEKAYHCLMREVFNAKVFHEASIQAGHIFKAEYLRNKIDDHIVDFIIQIGEGKKGWLSRGSVATLHKATFTEKVVDLLNNAENKGPEARGQIIIF
;
A
#
# COMPACT_ATOMS: atom_id res chain seq x y z
N MET A 1 -13.52 -6.74 18.40
CA MET A 1 -14.13 -5.39 18.47
C MET A 1 -14.99 -5.24 17.23
N ILE A 2 -16.30 -4.99 17.40
CA ILE A 2 -17.32 -5.02 16.33
C ILE A 2 -17.49 -3.59 15.81
N VAL A 3 -17.31 -3.37 14.51
CA VAL A 3 -17.68 -2.10 13.86
C VAL A 3 -19.20 -2.02 13.88
N SER A 4 -19.72 -0.92 14.42
CA SER A 4 -21.16 -0.76 14.61
C SER A 4 -21.84 -0.39 13.29
N ASP A 5 -23.14 -0.72 13.19
CA ASP A 5 -23.98 -0.41 12.03
C ASP A 5 -23.96 1.10 11.68
N THR A 6 -23.65 1.94 12.66
CA THR A 6 -23.52 3.40 12.52
C THR A 6 -22.27 3.82 11.73
N GLU A 7 -21.15 3.14 11.92
CA GLU A 7 -19.89 3.43 11.20
C GLU A 7 -19.97 2.98 9.74
N LEU A 8 -20.72 1.91 9.47
CA LEU A 8 -21.00 1.43 8.12
C LEU A 8 -21.84 2.45 7.32
N ARG A 9 -22.85 3.06 7.98
CA ARG A 9 -23.73 4.05 7.35
C ARG A 9 -23.01 5.34 6.96
N GLU A 10 -21.99 5.76 7.71
CA GLU A 10 -21.25 6.98 7.41
C GLU A 10 -20.34 6.84 6.18
N LEU A 11 -19.87 5.62 5.88
CA LEU A 11 -19.10 5.29 4.69
C LEU A 11 -19.99 5.20 3.43
N VAL A 12 -21.23 4.71 3.57
CA VAL A 12 -22.24 4.74 2.51
C VAL A 12 -22.68 6.18 2.22
N ARG A 13 -22.77 7.04 3.24
CA ARG A 13 -23.12 8.46 3.11
C ARG A 13 -22.09 9.28 2.31
N GLN A 14 -20.86 8.77 2.18
CA GLN A 14 -19.77 9.38 1.41
C GLN A 14 -19.72 8.92 -0.07
N GLY A 15 -20.72 8.17 -0.53
CA GLY A 15 -20.92 7.91 -1.97
C GLY A 15 -20.13 6.75 -2.56
N LEU A 16 -19.64 5.81 -1.76
CA LEU A 16 -19.14 4.54 -2.30
C LEU A 16 -20.31 3.66 -2.75
N ILE A 17 -20.31 3.26 -4.02
CA ILE A 17 -21.27 2.31 -4.59
C ILE A 17 -21.01 0.92 -3.97
N VAL A 18 -22.00 0.41 -3.24
CA VAL A 18 -21.88 -0.64 -2.21
C VAL A 18 -21.91 -2.06 -2.78
N ASP A 19 -22.50 -2.28 -3.94
CA ASP A 19 -22.91 -3.64 -4.34
C ASP A 19 -21.74 -4.54 -4.77
N GLU A 20 -20.70 -3.99 -5.40
CA GLU A 20 -19.50 -4.75 -5.78
C GLU A 20 -18.44 -4.84 -4.66
N VAL A 21 -18.53 -3.97 -3.67
CA VAL A 21 -17.60 -3.90 -2.54
C VAL A 21 -17.99 -4.92 -1.48
N HIS A 22 -19.29 -5.20 -1.32
CA HIS A 22 -19.79 -6.15 -0.33
C HIS A 22 -19.42 -7.61 -0.62
N GLU A 23 -19.44 -8.04 -1.89
CA GLU A 23 -19.11 -9.43 -2.25
C GLU A 23 -17.62 -9.72 -2.08
N VAL A 24 -16.76 -8.83 -2.58
CA VAL A 24 -15.29 -8.93 -2.46
C VAL A 24 -14.82 -8.79 -1.00
N LEU A 25 -15.42 -7.89 -0.21
CA LEU A 25 -15.10 -7.77 1.22
C LEU A 25 -15.58 -8.97 2.04
N SER A 26 -16.66 -9.65 1.64
CA SER A 26 -17.17 -10.82 2.37
C SER A 26 -16.34 -12.08 2.13
N TYR A 27 -15.72 -12.20 0.94
CA TYR A 27 -14.98 -13.39 0.53
C TYR A 27 -13.60 -13.48 1.19
N ASP A 28 -12.88 -12.36 1.31
CA ASP A 28 -11.46 -12.39 1.72
C ASP A 28 -11.22 -12.09 3.22
N ARG A 29 -12.08 -11.27 3.84
CA ARG A 29 -11.91 -10.84 5.23
C ARG A 29 -12.20 -11.94 6.26
N LYS A 30 -13.03 -12.93 5.91
CA LYS A 30 -13.31 -14.10 6.76
C LYS A 30 -12.15 -15.10 6.82
N ASN A 31 -11.30 -15.15 5.80
CA ASN A 31 -10.22 -16.13 5.69
C ASN A 31 -8.83 -15.58 6.04
N MET A 32 -8.66 -14.25 6.09
CA MET A 32 -7.36 -13.63 6.34
C MET A 32 -7.38 -12.55 7.45
N PRO A 33 -7.49 -12.94 8.73
CA PRO A 33 -7.46 -12.01 9.88
C PRO A 33 -6.15 -11.19 9.98
N TRP A 34 -5.08 -11.70 9.37
CA TRP A 34 -3.77 -11.04 9.37
C TRP A 34 -3.75 -9.73 8.57
N ILE A 35 -4.65 -9.56 7.59
CA ILE A 35 -4.77 -8.34 6.78
C ILE A 35 -5.21 -7.16 7.66
N ASP A 36 -6.27 -7.36 8.46
CA ASP A 36 -6.75 -6.32 9.39
C ASP A 36 -5.68 -6.02 10.46
N ASN A 37 -4.94 -7.04 10.93
CA ASN A 37 -3.82 -6.85 11.85
C ASN A 37 -2.67 -6.03 11.23
N PHE A 38 -2.33 -6.30 9.96
CA PHE A 38 -1.28 -5.60 9.24
C PHE A 38 -1.67 -4.14 8.94
N ILE A 39 -2.91 -3.88 8.51
CA ILE A 39 -3.43 -2.51 8.31
C ILE A 39 -3.41 -1.74 9.64
N ASN A 40 -3.87 -2.36 10.73
CA ASN A 40 -3.83 -1.74 12.06
C ASN A 40 -2.39 -1.46 12.52
N LEU A 41 -1.44 -2.35 12.23
CA LEU A 41 -0.03 -2.14 12.51
C LEU A 41 0.50 -0.93 11.74
N LEU A 42 0.22 -0.82 10.44
CA LEU A 42 0.65 0.32 9.62
C LEU A 42 0.05 1.65 10.11
N ILE A 43 -1.22 1.66 10.55
CA ILE A 43 -1.85 2.84 11.16
C ILE A 43 -1.13 3.23 12.45
N LYS A 44 -0.82 2.25 13.32
CA LYS A 44 -0.09 2.50 14.57
C LYS A 44 1.32 3.05 14.30
N LEU A 45 2.07 2.43 13.39
CA LEU A 45 3.41 2.86 13.01
C LEU A 45 3.39 4.27 12.42
N LYS A 46 2.44 4.58 11.54
CA LYS A 46 2.25 5.94 10.99
C LYS A 46 2.03 6.98 12.10
N ASN A 47 1.22 6.65 13.11
CA ASN A 47 0.90 7.56 14.21
C ASN A 47 2.01 7.70 15.26
N GLN A 48 2.91 6.72 15.36
CA GLN A 48 4.04 6.69 16.30
C GLN A 48 5.35 7.23 15.70
N CYS A 49 5.46 7.22 14.38
CA CYS A 49 6.58 7.83 13.70
C CYS A 49 6.51 9.36 13.86
N ASP A 50 7.64 10.05 13.98
CA ASP A 50 7.72 11.51 13.88
C ASP A 50 8.39 11.96 12.58
N ASP A 51 9.18 11.08 11.96
CA ASP A 51 9.84 11.34 10.68
C ASP A 51 8.81 11.39 9.53
N PRO A 52 8.70 12.53 8.81
CA PRO A 52 7.72 12.66 7.73
C PRO A 52 7.91 11.67 6.58
N LYS A 53 9.14 11.21 6.31
CA LYS A 53 9.41 10.27 5.22
C LYS A 53 8.98 8.87 5.58
N GLU A 54 9.28 8.45 6.81
CA GLU A 54 8.80 7.17 7.33
C GLU A 54 7.26 7.17 7.45
N LYS A 55 6.63 8.27 7.87
CA LYS A 55 5.16 8.43 7.78
C LYS A 55 4.61 8.26 6.36
N ALA A 56 5.25 8.90 5.38
CA ALA A 56 4.85 8.78 3.98
C ALA A 56 5.00 7.34 3.48
N TYR A 57 6.08 6.64 3.89
CA TYR A 57 6.29 5.25 3.52
C TYR A 57 5.25 4.31 4.16
N HIS A 58 4.93 4.49 5.45
CA HIS A 58 3.84 3.72 6.09
C HIS A 58 2.50 3.97 5.41
N CYS A 59 2.25 5.21 4.95
CA CYS A 59 1.05 5.55 4.17
C CYS A 59 1.03 4.83 2.81
N LEU A 60 2.14 4.87 2.06
CA LEU A 60 2.29 4.15 0.80
C LEU A 60 2.06 2.66 0.99
N MET A 61 2.73 2.04 1.97
CA MET A 61 2.63 0.61 2.21
C MET A 61 1.20 0.16 2.48
N ARG A 62 0.41 0.98 3.20
CA ARG A 62 -1.01 0.70 3.43
C ARG A 62 -1.80 0.72 2.11
N GLU A 63 -1.56 1.72 1.27
CA GLU A 63 -2.28 1.90 0.01
C GLU A 63 -1.92 0.82 -1.02
N VAL A 64 -0.64 0.52 -1.17
CA VAL A 64 -0.12 -0.56 -2.02
C VAL A 64 -0.65 -1.91 -1.56
N PHE A 65 -0.59 -2.19 -0.26
CA PHE A 65 -1.04 -3.47 0.29
C PHE A 65 -2.55 -3.66 0.11
N ASN A 66 -3.36 -2.64 0.40
CA ASN A 66 -4.80 -2.69 0.18
C ASN A 66 -5.12 -2.95 -1.29
N ALA A 67 -4.52 -2.17 -2.20
CA ALA A 67 -4.76 -2.32 -3.63
C ALA A 67 -4.33 -3.71 -4.13
N LYS A 68 -3.25 -4.28 -3.59
CA LYS A 68 -2.78 -5.63 -3.95
C LYS A 68 -3.76 -6.71 -3.53
N VAL A 69 -4.28 -6.66 -2.30
CA VAL A 69 -5.31 -7.61 -1.84
C VAL A 69 -6.55 -7.53 -2.74
N PHE A 70 -7.03 -6.33 -3.03
CA PHE A 70 -8.19 -6.17 -3.92
C PHE A 70 -7.89 -6.60 -5.36
N HIS A 71 -6.66 -6.41 -5.85
CA HIS A 71 -6.24 -6.86 -7.16
C HIS A 71 -6.32 -8.39 -7.25
N GLU A 72 -5.73 -9.09 -6.28
CA GLU A 72 -5.74 -10.56 -6.21
C GLU A 72 -7.16 -11.12 -6.10
N ALA A 73 -7.99 -10.54 -5.22
CA ALA A 73 -9.40 -10.91 -5.10
C ALA A 73 -10.18 -10.66 -6.41
N SER A 74 -9.89 -9.55 -7.11
CA SER A 74 -10.51 -9.24 -8.41
C SER A 74 -10.09 -10.25 -9.49
N ILE A 75 -8.84 -10.69 -9.51
CA ILE A 75 -8.38 -11.77 -10.41
C ILE A 75 -9.13 -13.06 -10.12
N GLN A 76 -9.25 -13.45 -8.85
CA GLN A 76 -9.95 -14.68 -8.45
C GLN A 76 -11.44 -14.65 -8.83
N ALA A 77 -12.07 -13.47 -8.74
CA ALA A 77 -13.46 -13.27 -9.14
C ALA A 77 -13.66 -13.11 -10.66
N GLY A 78 -12.59 -13.11 -11.46
CA GLY A 78 -12.67 -12.90 -12.92
C GLY A 78 -12.93 -11.44 -13.34
N HIS A 79 -12.80 -10.49 -12.42
CA HIS A 79 -12.97 -9.06 -12.67
C HIS A 79 -11.70 -8.43 -13.28
N ILE A 80 -11.38 -8.82 -14.52
CA ILE A 80 -10.10 -8.47 -15.17
C ILE A 80 -9.87 -6.96 -15.27
N PHE A 81 -10.86 -6.17 -15.69
CA PHE A 81 -10.74 -4.71 -15.77
C PHE A 81 -10.46 -4.07 -14.41
N LYS A 82 -11.08 -4.58 -13.34
CA LYS A 82 -10.89 -4.09 -11.97
C LYS A 82 -9.50 -4.45 -11.44
N ALA A 83 -9.04 -5.66 -11.73
CA ALA A 83 -7.69 -6.08 -11.41
C ALA A 83 -6.65 -5.22 -12.15
N GLU A 84 -6.84 -4.94 -13.44
CA GLU A 84 -5.95 -4.08 -14.22
C GLU A 84 -5.94 -2.64 -13.71
N TYR A 85 -7.10 -2.08 -13.36
CA TYR A 85 -7.19 -0.76 -12.72
C TYR A 85 -6.38 -0.71 -11.42
N LEU A 86 -6.53 -1.73 -10.55
CA LEU A 86 -5.81 -1.79 -9.27
C LEU A 86 -4.30 -2.00 -9.45
N ARG A 87 -3.91 -2.77 -10.46
CA ARG A 87 -2.51 -2.94 -10.87
C ARG A 87 -1.87 -1.59 -11.19
N ASN A 88 -2.51 -0.80 -12.04
CA ASN A 88 -2.00 0.52 -12.43
C ASN A 88 -1.97 1.47 -11.23
N LYS A 89 -3.00 1.42 -10.37
CA LYS A 89 -3.07 2.22 -9.15
C LYS A 89 -1.92 1.96 -8.17
N ILE A 90 -1.45 0.72 -8.07
CA ILE A 90 -0.28 0.39 -7.22
C ILE A 90 0.97 1.10 -7.74
N ASP A 91 1.21 1.02 -9.04
CA ASP A 91 2.36 1.65 -9.69
C ASP A 91 2.29 3.18 -9.55
N ASP A 92 1.11 3.79 -9.75
CA ASP A 92 0.87 5.22 -9.59
C ASP A 92 1.21 5.71 -8.16
N HIS A 93 0.73 5.01 -7.13
CA HIS A 93 1.06 5.37 -5.74
C HIS A 93 2.56 5.29 -5.45
N ILE A 94 3.26 4.30 -6.01
CA ILE A 94 4.72 4.16 -5.83
C ILE A 94 5.43 5.33 -6.53
N VAL A 95 5.01 5.69 -7.75
CA VAL A 95 5.57 6.83 -8.49
C VAL A 95 5.36 8.13 -7.72
N ASP A 96 4.13 8.39 -7.26
CA ASP A 96 3.79 9.58 -6.48
C ASP A 96 4.64 9.69 -5.22
N PHE A 97 4.83 8.59 -4.49
CA PHE A 97 5.70 8.56 -3.33
C PHE A 97 7.16 8.88 -3.67
N ILE A 98 7.68 8.30 -4.76
CA ILE A 98 9.06 8.56 -5.20
C ILE A 98 9.24 10.03 -5.59
N ILE A 99 8.27 10.63 -6.28
CA ILE A 99 8.30 12.06 -6.64
C ILE A 99 8.28 12.91 -5.37
N GLN A 100 7.30 12.70 -4.49
CA GLN A 100 7.10 13.53 -3.30
C GLN A 100 8.28 13.49 -2.31
N ILE A 101 8.89 12.32 -2.12
CA ILE A 101 9.95 12.14 -1.10
C ILE A 101 11.35 12.17 -1.71
N GLY A 102 11.48 11.70 -2.95
CA GLY A 102 12.75 11.44 -3.62
C GLY A 102 13.16 12.47 -4.66
N GLU A 103 12.39 13.53 -4.88
CA GLU A 103 12.74 14.60 -5.83
C GLU A 103 14.20 15.06 -5.66
N GLY A 104 15.01 14.84 -6.70
CA GLY A 104 16.43 15.21 -6.76
C GLY A 104 17.40 14.36 -5.92
N LYS A 105 16.96 13.27 -5.28
CA LYS A 105 17.77 12.47 -4.36
C LYS A 105 17.96 11.04 -4.88
N LYS A 106 19.21 10.59 -4.97
CA LYS A 106 19.57 9.19 -5.23
C LYS A 106 19.91 8.49 -3.91
N GLY A 107 19.56 7.21 -3.80
CA GLY A 107 20.01 6.36 -2.69
C GLY A 107 19.45 6.72 -1.31
N TRP A 108 18.17 7.09 -1.22
CA TRP A 108 17.53 7.50 0.03
C TRP A 108 16.60 6.45 0.62
N LEU A 109 16.19 5.45 -0.16
CA LEU A 109 15.32 4.37 0.29
C LEU A 109 16.16 3.15 0.70
N SER A 110 15.81 2.48 1.80
CA SER A 110 16.55 1.30 2.27
C SER A 110 16.41 0.14 1.28
N ARG A 111 17.36 -0.80 1.31
CA ARG A 111 17.31 -1.98 0.44
C ARG A 111 16.09 -2.85 0.74
N GLY A 112 15.74 -2.99 2.03
CA GLY A 112 14.55 -3.72 2.46
C GLY A 112 13.24 -3.10 1.93
N SER A 113 13.12 -1.78 1.97
CA SER A 113 11.94 -1.08 1.45
C SER A 113 11.83 -1.21 -0.07
N VAL A 114 12.95 -1.11 -0.80
CA VAL A 114 12.99 -1.32 -2.26
C VAL A 114 12.61 -2.76 -2.62
N ALA A 115 13.16 -3.76 -1.94
CA ALA A 115 12.82 -5.16 -2.18
C ALA A 115 11.32 -5.45 -1.93
N THR A 116 10.72 -4.77 -0.95
CA THR A 116 9.29 -4.89 -0.66
C THR A 116 8.43 -4.28 -1.77
N LEU A 117 8.78 -3.07 -2.22
CA LEU A 117 8.05 -2.41 -3.32
C LEU A 117 8.23 -3.13 -4.67
N HIS A 118 9.38 -3.75 -4.92
CA HIS A 118 9.61 -4.62 -6.09
C HIS A 118 8.65 -5.81 -6.15
N LYS A 119 8.23 -6.35 -5.01
CA LYS A 119 7.24 -7.44 -4.95
C LYS A 119 5.80 -6.98 -5.15
N ALA A 120 5.57 -5.68 -5.18
CA ALA A 120 4.25 -5.08 -5.30
C ALA A 120 4.03 -4.38 -6.65
N THR A 121 5.09 -3.84 -7.25
CA THR A 121 5.04 -3.18 -8.56
C THR A 121 4.85 -4.16 -9.72
N PHE A 122 4.28 -3.68 -10.82
CA PHE A 122 4.02 -4.50 -12.00
C PHE A 122 4.62 -3.96 -13.31
N THR A 123 5.23 -2.78 -13.30
CA THR A 123 5.88 -2.20 -14.48
C THR A 123 7.38 -2.00 -14.28
N GLU A 124 8.12 -2.23 -15.37
CA GLU A 124 9.58 -2.06 -15.42
C GLU A 124 9.99 -0.59 -15.16
N LYS A 125 9.17 0.36 -15.59
CA LYS A 125 9.41 1.80 -15.33
C LYS A 125 9.50 2.09 -13.83
N VAL A 126 8.62 1.49 -13.01
CA VAL A 126 8.64 1.68 -11.56
C VAL A 126 9.82 0.95 -10.91
N VAL A 127 10.17 -0.23 -11.44
CA VAL A 127 11.39 -0.97 -11.04
C VAL A 127 12.64 -0.11 -11.20
N ASP A 128 12.79 0.58 -12.34
CA ASP A 128 13.92 1.47 -12.59
C ASP A 128 13.96 2.67 -11.64
N LEU A 129 12.79 3.25 -11.33
CA LEU A 129 12.69 4.34 -10.36
C LEU A 129 13.10 3.88 -8.94
N LEU A 130 12.65 2.70 -8.53
CA LEU A 130 13.05 2.10 -7.25
C LEU A 130 14.55 1.80 -7.18
N ASN A 131 15.13 1.28 -8.26
CA ASN A 131 16.56 1.02 -8.35
C ASN A 131 17.41 2.30 -8.21
N ASN A 132 16.91 3.42 -8.74
CA ASN A 132 17.53 4.73 -8.57
C ASN A 132 17.37 5.31 -7.14
N ALA A 133 16.25 5.02 -6.50
CA ALA A 133 15.96 5.43 -5.12
C ALA A 133 16.73 4.60 -4.07
N GLU A 134 17.13 3.37 -4.41
CA GLU A 134 17.79 2.42 -3.50
C GLU A 134 19.16 2.92 -3.00
N ASN A 135 19.33 2.94 -1.68
CA ASN A 135 20.61 3.18 -1.04
C ASN A 135 21.59 2.03 -1.33
N LYS A 136 22.64 2.34 -2.10
CA LYS A 136 23.72 1.40 -2.39
C LYS A 136 24.81 1.38 -1.30
N GLY A 137 24.86 2.36 -0.40
CA GLY A 137 25.81 2.42 0.72
C GLY A 137 25.42 1.51 1.91
N PRO A 138 26.21 1.53 3.00
CA PRO A 138 25.81 0.90 4.26
C PRO A 138 24.49 1.49 4.77
N GLU A 139 23.66 0.69 5.42
CA GLU A 139 22.44 1.19 6.05
C GLU A 139 22.80 2.05 7.26
N ALA A 140 22.33 3.31 7.27
CA ALA A 140 22.61 4.28 8.33
C ALA A 140 21.38 4.50 9.22
N ARG A 141 21.59 4.85 10.50
CA ARG A 141 20.53 5.30 11.40
C ARG A 141 19.85 6.55 10.82
N GLY A 142 18.58 6.43 10.43
CA GLY A 142 17.82 7.47 9.71
C GLY A 142 17.28 7.02 8.34
N GLN A 143 17.57 5.79 7.91
CA GLN A 143 16.85 5.17 6.80
C GLN A 143 15.54 4.56 7.31
N ILE A 144 14.52 4.55 6.44
CA ILE A 144 13.25 3.89 6.70
C ILE A 144 13.53 2.38 6.78
N ILE A 145 13.83 1.91 7.98
CA ILE A 145 14.02 0.50 8.31
C ILE A 145 12.64 -0.01 8.71
N ILE A 146 11.97 -0.72 7.81
CA ILE A 146 10.83 -1.56 8.20
C ILE A 146 11.34 -2.99 8.34
N PHE A 147 11.21 -3.52 9.55
CA PHE A 147 11.32 -4.95 9.85
C PHE A 147 10.07 -5.70 9.38
#